data_AF-A0A084IHG0-F1
#
_entry.id   AF-A0A084IHG0-F1
#
_cell.length_a   1.000
_cell.length_b   1.000
_cell.length_c   1.000
_cell.angle_alpha   90.00
_cell.angle_beta   90.00
_cell.angle_gamma   90.00
#
_symmetry.space_group_name_H-M   'P 1'
#
loop_
_entity.id
_entity.type
_entity.pdbx_description
1 polymer ?
#
loop_
_entity_poly.entity_id
_entity_poly.type
_entity_poly.pdbx_seq_one_letter_code
_entity_poly.pdbx_strand_id
1 'polypeptide(L)'
;MQRGITIAYGGFCYLLFLLTFLYAIAFFADFGVPRTIDRGPAVPAITALAVDIALLGLFAIQHSGMARSGFKHWLCRYLSAPLERSTYVLLSSLVLLLLFWQWKPLPGVIWSLQSPVVVALLYAIAALGWLIVLTSTFAINHFDLFGLRQVWLSAHGKPYKPVAFQEHFYYRLVRHPLMLGFIIAFWATPTMTVGHLLFAVISTAYMLLAIHFLEEPDLVAAHGEAYRDYQRRVPMICPRLGAGRSAHGRRHGST
;
A
#
# COMPACT_ATOMS: atom_id res chain seq x y z
N MET A 1 -33.86 -2.76 1.54
CA MET A 1 -33.19 -2.82 0.22
C MET A 1 -31.88 -2.01 0.19
N GLN A 2 -31.87 -0.74 0.58
CA GLN A 2 -30.64 0.09 0.59
C GLN A 2 -29.47 -0.48 1.42
N ARG A 3 -29.74 -1.07 2.59
CA ARG A 3 -28.71 -1.71 3.46
C ARG A 3 -27.95 -2.85 2.77
N GLY A 4 -28.66 -3.69 2.00
CA GLY A 4 -28.07 -4.81 1.27
C GLY A 4 -27.17 -4.34 0.13
N ILE A 5 -27.58 -3.28 -0.57
CA ILE A 5 -26.79 -2.66 -1.65
C ILE A 5 -25.48 -2.07 -1.10
N THR A 6 -25.51 -1.38 0.04
CA THR A 6 -24.30 -0.82 0.67
C THR A 6 -23.29 -1.90 1.04
N ILE A 7 -23.75 -3.01 1.65
CA ILE A 7 -22.87 -4.14 1.99
C ILE A 7 -22.33 -4.81 0.72
N ALA A 8 -23.20 -5.09 -0.26
CA ALA A 8 -22.81 -5.72 -1.52
C ALA A 8 -21.76 -4.88 -2.27
N TYR A 9 -21.94 -3.55 -2.30
CA TYR A 9 -20.97 -2.64 -2.90
C TYR A 9 -19.62 -2.69 -2.19
N GLY A 10 -19.59 -2.60 -0.85
CA GLY A 10 -18.32 -2.70 -0.11
C GLY A 10 -17.65 -4.06 -0.30
N GLY A 11 -18.42 -5.15 -0.29
CA GLY A 11 -17.94 -6.50 -0.58
C GLY A 11 -17.33 -6.63 -1.98
N PHE A 12 -17.99 -6.08 -3.00
CA PHE A 12 -17.46 -6.03 -4.37
C PHE A 12 -16.15 -5.25 -4.45
N CYS A 13 -16.08 -4.05 -3.86
CA CYS A 13 -14.87 -3.23 -3.87
C CYS A 13 -13.70 -3.97 -3.20
N TYR A 14 -13.97 -4.65 -2.09
CA TYR A 14 -12.98 -5.45 -1.37
C TYR A 14 -12.49 -6.66 -2.18
N LEU A 15 -13.41 -7.40 -2.82
CA LEU A 15 -13.04 -8.53 -3.67
C LEU A 15 -12.20 -8.08 -4.86
N LEU A 16 -12.56 -6.96 -5.50
CA LEU A 16 -11.76 -6.40 -6.59
C LEU A 16 -10.37 -6.00 -6.11
N PHE A 17 -10.25 -5.39 -4.93
CA PHE A 17 -8.96 -5.10 -4.31
C PHE A 17 -8.13 -6.37 -4.10
N LEU A 18 -8.72 -7.43 -3.54
CA LEU A 18 -8.01 -8.70 -3.34
C LEU A 18 -7.52 -9.29 -4.65
N LEU A 19 -8.35 -9.31 -5.70
CA LEU A 19 -7.96 -9.75 -7.03
C LEU A 19 -6.83 -8.90 -7.60
N THR A 20 -6.90 -7.59 -7.43
CA THR A 20 -5.87 -6.64 -7.89
C THR A 20 -4.56 -6.85 -7.12
N PHE A 21 -4.63 -7.09 -5.81
CA PHE A 21 -3.48 -7.38 -4.97
C PHE A 21 -2.80 -8.70 -5.35
N LEU A 22 -3.58 -9.77 -5.56
CA LEU A 22 -3.06 -11.04 -6.05
C LEU A 22 -2.46 -10.92 -7.46
N TYR A 23 -3.10 -10.14 -8.34
CA TYR A 23 -2.56 -9.82 -9.65
C TYR A 23 -1.23 -9.07 -9.52
N ALA A 24 -1.09 -8.14 -8.58
CA ALA A 24 0.17 -7.43 -8.34
C ALA A 24 1.29 -8.42 -7.96
N ILE A 25 1.04 -9.36 -7.05
CA ILE A 25 2.03 -10.40 -6.69
C ILE A 25 2.48 -11.16 -7.94
N ALA A 26 1.53 -11.60 -8.76
CA ALA A 26 1.80 -12.31 -10.01
C ALA A 26 2.53 -11.44 -11.06
N PHE A 27 2.19 -10.17 -11.16
CA PHE A 27 2.78 -9.18 -12.06
C PHE A 27 4.27 -8.95 -11.76
N PHE A 28 4.64 -8.85 -10.48
CA PHE A 28 6.03 -8.70 -10.05
C PHE A 28 6.81 -10.02 -9.97
N ALA A 29 6.14 -11.13 -9.69
CA ALA A 29 6.76 -12.46 -9.72
C ALA A 29 7.00 -13.00 -11.14
N ASP A 30 6.59 -12.24 -12.15
CA ASP A 30 6.61 -12.61 -13.57
C ASP A 30 5.90 -13.96 -13.87
N PHE A 31 4.79 -14.27 -13.17
CA PHE A 31 4.18 -15.60 -13.20
C PHE A 31 2.64 -15.57 -13.26
N GLY A 32 2.03 -16.46 -14.05
CA GLY A 32 0.60 -16.80 -13.97
C GLY A 32 -0.39 -15.76 -14.51
N VAL A 33 0.08 -14.63 -15.06
CA VAL A 33 -0.77 -13.56 -15.63
C VAL A 33 -0.31 -13.15 -17.03
N PRO A 34 -1.22 -12.63 -17.89
CA PRO A 34 -0.90 -12.32 -19.29
C PRO A 34 -0.02 -11.07 -19.48
N ARG A 35 -0.02 -10.16 -18.49
CA ARG A 35 0.84 -8.98 -18.43
C ARG A 35 1.61 -9.01 -17.12
N THR A 36 2.91 -8.80 -17.20
CA THR A 36 3.80 -8.68 -16.05
C THR A 36 4.66 -7.45 -16.21
N ILE A 37 5.51 -7.18 -15.21
CA ILE A 37 6.43 -6.07 -15.28
C ILE A 37 7.43 -6.18 -16.45
N ASP A 38 7.74 -7.41 -16.86
CA ASP A 38 8.73 -7.73 -17.90
C ASP A 38 8.10 -8.32 -19.19
N ARG A 39 6.84 -8.78 -19.17
CA ARG A 39 6.15 -9.36 -20.34
C ARG A 39 4.96 -8.52 -20.77
N GLY A 40 5.01 -8.07 -22.03
CA GLY A 40 4.06 -7.12 -22.60
C GLY A 40 4.41 -6.77 -24.05
N PRO A 41 3.65 -5.88 -24.71
CA PRO A 41 3.91 -5.50 -26.09
C PRO A 41 5.18 -4.67 -26.17
N ALA A 42 6.06 -5.02 -27.10
CA ALA A 42 7.21 -4.20 -27.41
C ALA A 42 6.77 -2.92 -28.12
N VAL A 43 7.22 -1.78 -27.62
CA VAL A 43 7.03 -0.45 -28.21
C VAL A 43 8.37 0.31 -28.16
N PRO A 44 8.54 1.41 -28.91
CA PRO A 44 9.75 2.22 -28.82
C PRO A 44 10.01 2.68 -27.37
N ALA A 45 11.27 2.68 -26.94
CA ALA A 45 11.65 2.92 -25.54
C ALA A 45 11.13 4.26 -24.98
N ILE A 46 11.14 5.32 -25.79
CA ILE A 46 10.61 6.64 -25.40
C ILE A 46 9.10 6.57 -25.15
N THR A 47 8.36 5.83 -25.99
CA THR A 47 6.93 5.61 -25.82
C THR A 47 6.63 4.81 -24.56
N ALA A 48 7.39 3.74 -24.30
CA ALA A 48 7.26 2.96 -23.06
C ALA A 48 7.49 3.84 -21.83
N LEU A 49 8.60 4.58 -21.80
CA LEU A 49 8.94 5.47 -20.70
C LEU A 49 7.85 6.53 -20.44
N ALA A 50 7.35 7.18 -21.50
CA ALA A 50 6.30 8.19 -21.38
C ALA A 50 4.99 7.60 -20.83
N VAL A 51 4.58 6.43 -21.34
CA VAL A 51 3.36 5.74 -20.88
C VAL A 51 3.50 5.29 -19.43
N ASP A 52 4.61 4.65 -19.08
CA ASP A 52 4.82 4.10 -17.74
C ASP A 52 4.93 5.20 -16.68
N ILE A 53 5.65 6.29 -16.97
CA ILE A 53 5.71 7.47 -16.08
C ILE A 53 4.32 8.09 -15.93
N ALA A 54 3.54 8.20 -17.01
CA ALA A 54 2.18 8.72 -16.95
C ALA A 54 1.25 7.82 -16.12
N LEU A 55 1.37 6.49 -16.23
CA LEU A 55 0.60 5.53 -15.44
C LEU A 55 0.96 5.60 -13.95
N LEU A 56 2.26 5.67 -13.63
CA LEU A 56 2.74 5.85 -12.27
C LEU A 56 2.28 7.18 -11.68
N GLY A 57 2.38 8.26 -12.45
CA GLY A 57 1.91 9.60 -12.07
C GLY A 57 0.40 9.63 -11.85
N LEU A 58 -0.38 9.00 -12.73
CA LEU A 58 -1.82 8.87 -12.60
C LEU A 58 -2.20 8.16 -11.29
N PHE A 59 -1.56 7.03 -11.00
CA PHE A 59 -1.77 6.33 -9.73
C PHE A 59 -1.38 7.18 -8.53
N ALA A 60 -0.19 7.78 -8.54
CA ALA A 60 0.30 8.61 -7.44
C ALA A 60 -0.64 9.80 -7.14
N ILE A 61 -1.02 10.54 -8.17
CA ILE A 61 -1.90 11.72 -8.06
C ILE A 61 -3.30 11.31 -7.59
N GLN A 62 -3.89 10.28 -8.20
CA GLN A 62 -5.22 9.80 -7.81
C GLN A 62 -5.22 9.27 -6.38
N HIS A 63 -4.28 8.40 -6.04
CA HIS A 63 -4.22 7.74 -4.73
C HIS A 63 -3.97 8.73 -3.59
N SER A 64 -2.96 9.61 -3.74
CA SER A 64 -2.65 10.64 -2.75
C SER A 64 -3.74 11.70 -2.67
N GLY A 65 -4.25 12.15 -3.82
CA GLY A 65 -5.31 13.15 -3.90
C GLY A 65 -6.57 12.71 -3.17
N MET A 66 -7.03 11.48 -3.41
CA MET A 66 -8.21 10.95 -2.74
C MET A 66 -7.99 10.66 -1.25
N ALA A 67 -6.74 10.49 -0.79
CA ALA A 67 -6.44 10.34 0.63
C ALA A 67 -6.62 11.66 1.41
N ARG A 68 -6.57 12.81 0.71
CA ARG A 68 -6.68 14.14 1.33
C ARG A 68 -8.08 14.43 1.85
N SER A 69 -8.14 15.12 2.99
CA SER A 69 -9.39 15.56 3.61
C SER A 69 -10.28 16.34 2.65
N GLY A 70 -9.73 17.29 1.87
CA GLY A 70 -10.50 18.07 0.91
C GLY A 70 -11.24 17.21 -0.12
N PHE A 71 -10.56 16.22 -0.70
CA PHE A 71 -11.17 15.30 -1.66
C PHE A 71 -12.24 14.42 -1.00
N LYS A 72 -11.97 13.90 0.21
CA LYS A 72 -12.96 13.12 0.97
C LYS A 72 -14.26 13.90 1.21
N HIS A 73 -14.14 15.16 1.62
CA HIS A 73 -15.32 16.03 1.82
C HIS A 73 -16.05 16.31 0.51
N TRP A 74 -15.32 16.55 -0.58
CA TRP A 74 -15.91 16.75 -1.90
C TRP A 74 -16.66 15.51 -2.38
N LEU A 75 -16.05 14.33 -2.24
CA LEU A 75 -16.65 13.06 -2.65
C LEU A 75 -17.93 12.76 -1.86
N CYS A 76 -17.93 13.01 -0.55
CA CYS A 76 -19.10 12.88 0.33
C CYS A 76 -20.25 13.85 0.01
N ARG A 77 -20.09 14.81 -0.92
CA ARG A 77 -21.21 15.60 -1.46
C ARG A 77 -22.07 14.81 -2.45
N TYR A 78 -21.49 13.78 -3.08
CA TYR A 78 -22.14 12.97 -4.12
C TYR A 78 -22.48 11.56 -3.65
N LEU A 79 -21.74 11.01 -2.68
CA LEU A 79 -21.97 9.69 -2.11
C LEU A 79 -22.05 9.72 -0.59
N SER A 80 -22.70 8.72 0.00
CA SER A 80 -22.83 8.65 1.45
C SER A 80 -21.49 8.37 2.12
N ALA A 81 -21.20 9.05 3.23
CA ALA A 81 -19.93 8.93 3.95
C ALA A 81 -19.45 7.47 4.22
N PRO A 82 -20.31 6.48 4.51
CA PRO A 82 -19.88 5.09 4.68
C PRO A 82 -19.32 4.42 3.42
N LEU A 83 -19.66 4.93 2.23
CA LEU A 83 -19.19 4.41 0.94
C LEU A 83 -17.85 5.00 0.52
N GLU A 84 -17.45 6.15 1.08
CA GLU A 84 -16.23 6.90 0.70
C GLU A 84 -15.02 5.99 0.63
N ARG A 85 -14.75 5.23 1.70
CA ARG A 85 -13.58 4.36 1.77
C ARG A 85 -13.63 3.22 0.76
N SER A 86 -14.81 2.62 0.56
CA SER A 86 -14.99 1.55 -0.44
C SER A 86 -14.79 2.10 -1.87
N THR A 87 -15.27 3.31 -2.15
CA THR A 87 -15.09 3.99 -3.43
C THR A 87 -13.62 4.36 -3.67
N TYR A 88 -12.91 4.81 -2.62
CA TYR A 88 -11.46 5.01 -2.66
C TYR A 88 -10.71 3.75 -3.08
N VAL A 89 -11.06 2.62 -2.47
CA VAL A 89 -10.44 1.31 -2.77
C VAL A 89 -10.77 0.87 -4.19
N LEU A 90 -12.02 1.02 -4.63
CA LEU A 90 -12.46 0.72 -6.00
C LEU A 90 -11.64 1.50 -7.03
N LEU A 91 -11.62 2.83 -6.93
CA LEU A 91 -10.96 3.67 -7.91
C LEU A 91 -9.44 3.44 -7.92
N SER A 92 -8.82 3.28 -6.76
CA SER A 92 -7.38 2.96 -6.68
C SER A 92 -7.06 1.59 -7.30
N SER A 93 -7.93 0.59 -7.10
CA SER A 93 -7.78 -0.73 -7.72
C SER A 93 -7.93 -0.66 -9.24
N LEU A 94 -8.89 0.11 -9.75
CA LEU A 94 -9.08 0.31 -11.19
C LEU A 94 -7.89 0.99 -11.85
N VAL A 95 -7.30 2.01 -11.21
CA VAL A 95 -6.09 2.66 -11.73
C VAL A 95 -4.88 1.72 -11.70
N LEU A 96 -4.74 0.88 -10.66
CA LEU A 96 -3.71 -0.16 -10.64
C LEU A 96 -3.91 -1.21 -11.73
N LEU A 97 -5.13 -1.69 -11.95
CA LEU A 97 -5.44 -2.61 -13.04
C LEU A 97 -5.14 -2.00 -14.42
N LEU A 98 -5.44 -0.70 -14.59
CA LEU A 98 -5.07 0.04 -15.79
C LEU A 98 -3.55 0.11 -15.95
N LEU A 99 -2.81 0.37 -14.87
CA LEU A 99 -1.35 0.37 -14.85
C LEU A 99 -0.83 -1.00 -15.29
N PHE A 100 -1.27 -2.10 -14.67
CA PHE A 100 -0.81 -3.45 -15.02
C PHE A 100 -1.15 -3.82 -16.46
N TRP A 101 -2.32 -3.41 -16.95
CA TRP A 101 -2.74 -3.69 -18.31
C TRP A 101 -1.93 -2.91 -19.35
N GLN A 102 -1.65 -1.63 -19.06
CA GLN A 102 -1.03 -0.70 -20.00
C GLN A 102 0.48 -0.54 -19.81
N TRP A 103 1.07 -1.17 -18.81
CA TRP A 103 2.51 -1.20 -18.63
C TRP A 103 3.25 -1.65 -19.89
N LYS A 104 4.36 -0.96 -20.22
CA LYS A 104 5.16 -1.21 -21.41
C LYS A 104 6.58 -1.66 -21.01
N PRO A 105 6.88 -2.97 -21.03
CA PRO A 105 8.17 -3.46 -20.58
C PRO A 105 9.34 -2.80 -21.31
N LEU A 106 10.38 -2.45 -20.56
CA LEU A 106 11.66 -1.99 -21.06
C LEU A 106 12.68 -3.12 -20.85
N PRO A 107 12.96 -3.95 -21.87
CA PRO A 107 13.59 -5.27 -21.71
C PRO A 107 15.09 -5.24 -21.40
N GLY A 108 15.71 -4.05 -21.35
CA GLY A 108 17.13 -3.93 -21.00
C GLY A 108 17.38 -4.56 -19.62
N VAL A 109 18.33 -5.49 -19.52
CA VAL A 109 18.62 -6.20 -18.27
C VAL A 109 19.70 -5.47 -17.50
N ILE A 110 19.43 -5.14 -16.23
CA ILE A 110 20.41 -4.55 -15.30
C ILE A 110 21.16 -5.67 -14.56
N TRP A 111 20.43 -6.65 -14.04
CA TRP A 111 21.01 -7.91 -13.54
C TRP A 111 20.08 -9.08 -13.84
N SER A 112 20.68 -10.26 -14.00
CA SER A 112 19.97 -11.53 -14.02
C SER A 112 20.82 -12.58 -13.34
N LEU A 113 20.27 -13.19 -12.30
CA LEU A 113 20.95 -14.17 -11.46
C LEU A 113 20.47 -15.57 -11.83
N GLN A 114 21.41 -16.48 -12.07
CA GLN A 114 21.10 -17.83 -12.55
C GLN A 114 21.21 -18.92 -11.47
N SER A 115 21.86 -18.64 -10.34
CA SER A 115 22.00 -19.61 -9.26
C SER A 115 20.62 -19.97 -8.68
N PRO A 116 20.18 -21.24 -8.74
CA PRO A 116 18.85 -21.64 -8.27
C PRO A 116 18.60 -21.28 -6.80
N VAL A 117 19.64 -21.37 -5.97
CA VAL A 117 19.58 -21.01 -4.54
C VAL A 117 19.34 -19.51 -4.36
N VAL A 118 20.06 -18.67 -5.11
CA VAL A 118 19.93 -17.21 -5.03
C VAL A 118 18.56 -16.76 -5.56
N VAL A 119 18.11 -17.35 -6.66
CA VAL A 119 16.79 -17.10 -7.24
C VAL A 119 15.68 -17.45 -6.24
N ALA A 120 15.73 -18.65 -5.65
CA ALA A 120 14.76 -19.07 -4.64
C ALA A 120 14.76 -18.15 -3.41
N LEU A 121 15.94 -17.72 -2.95
CA LEU A 121 16.07 -16.78 -1.83
C LEU A 121 15.43 -15.43 -2.15
N LEU A 122 15.65 -14.88 -3.34
CA LEU A 122 15.07 -13.59 -3.75
C LEU A 122 13.55 -13.67 -3.84
N TYR A 123 13.00 -14.74 -4.41
CA TYR A 123 11.54 -14.96 -4.39
C TYR A 123 10.99 -15.14 -2.97
N ALA A 124 11.72 -15.82 -2.08
CA ALA A 124 11.32 -15.94 -0.68
C ALA A 124 11.31 -14.58 0.04
N ILE A 125 12.30 -13.72 -0.23
CA ILE A 125 12.36 -12.35 0.29
C ILE A 125 11.20 -11.51 -0.26
N ALA A 126 10.90 -11.61 -1.55
CA ALA A 126 9.77 -10.93 -2.17
C ALA A 126 8.43 -11.39 -1.56
N ALA A 127 8.25 -12.70 -1.40
CA ALA A 127 7.07 -13.28 -0.76
C ALA A 127 6.93 -12.83 0.70
N LEU A 128 8.04 -12.71 1.43
CA LEU A 128 8.04 -12.12 2.77
C LEU A 128 7.62 -10.65 2.73
N GLY A 129 8.07 -9.86 1.75
CA GLY A 129 7.62 -8.48 1.52
C GLY A 129 6.10 -8.41 1.36
N TRP A 130 5.53 -9.22 0.47
CA TRP A 130 4.08 -9.31 0.28
C TRP A 130 3.32 -9.80 1.52
N LEU A 131 3.88 -10.75 2.27
CA LEU A 131 3.32 -11.22 3.52
C LEU A 131 3.30 -10.10 4.58
N ILE A 132 4.36 -9.30 4.67
CA ILE A 132 4.42 -8.13 5.54
C ILE A 132 3.33 -7.12 5.12
N VAL A 133 3.16 -6.85 3.83
CA VAL A 133 2.08 -5.99 3.33
C VAL A 133 0.73 -6.50 3.83
N LEU A 134 0.40 -7.76 3.53
CA LEU A 134 -0.90 -8.34 3.90
C LEU A 134 -1.11 -8.31 5.41
N THR A 135 -0.17 -8.83 6.19
CA THR A 135 -0.32 -8.93 7.65
C THR A 135 -0.31 -7.57 8.35
N SER A 136 0.39 -6.56 7.81
CA SER A 136 0.35 -5.19 8.34
C SER A 136 -1.03 -4.56 8.24
N THR A 137 -1.81 -4.88 7.19
CA THR A 137 -3.19 -4.37 7.10
C THR A 137 -4.07 -4.88 8.23
N PHE A 138 -3.87 -6.11 8.71
CA PHE A 138 -4.61 -6.66 9.85
C PHE A 138 -4.23 -5.97 11.16
N ALA A 139 -2.98 -5.56 11.31
CA ALA A 139 -2.51 -4.84 12.50
C ALA A 139 -3.19 -3.47 12.69
N ILE A 140 -3.63 -2.82 11.60
CA ILE A 140 -4.34 -1.52 11.63
C ILE A 140 -5.85 -1.64 11.34
N ASN A 141 -6.43 -2.83 11.52
CA ASN A 141 -7.82 -3.17 11.21
C ASN A 141 -8.12 -3.21 9.70
N HIS A 142 -7.81 -4.36 9.09
CA HIS A 142 -7.95 -4.65 7.66
C HIS A 142 -9.33 -4.26 7.09
N PHE A 143 -10.40 -4.63 7.78
CA PHE A 143 -11.75 -4.38 7.32
C PHE A 143 -12.12 -2.89 7.36
N ASP A 144 -11.54 -2.13 8.29
CA ASP A 144 -11.69 -0.68 8.32
C ASP A 144 -10.87 -0.01 7.22
N LEU A 145 -9.64 -0.49 7.01
CA LEU A 145 -8.75 0.00 5.96
C LEU A 145 -9.37 -0.15 4.56
N PHE A 146 -10.19 -1.17 4.33
CA PHE A 146 -10.83 -1.43 3.03
C PHE A 146 -12.31 -1.05 2.93
N GLY A 147 -12.87 -0.33 3.91
CA GLY A 147 -14.24 0.20 3.82
C GLY A 147 -15.35 -0.75 4.30
N LEU A 148 -15.03 -2.00 4.62
CA LEU A 148 -16.00 -3.03 5.00
C LEU A 148 -16.66 -2.75 6.36
N ARG A 149 -15.89 -2.26 7.34
CA ARG A 149 -16.44 -1.92 8.67
C ARG A 149 -17.41 -0.74 8.58
N GLN A 150 -17.11 0.26 7.76
CA GLN A 150 -17.91 1.46 7.56
C GLN A 150 -19.28 1.11 6.96
N VAL A 151 -19.30 0.31 5.88
CA VAL A 151 -20.56 -0.13 5.25
C VAL A 151 -21.37 -1.04 6.16
N TRP A 152 -20.71 -1.94 6.91
CA TRP A 152 -21.39 -2.85 7.83
C TRP A 152 -22.04 -2.12 9.00
N LEU A 153 -21.32 -1.18 9.63
CA LEU A 153 -21.86 -0.35 10.72
C LEU A 153 -23.04 0.49 10.25
N SER A 154 -22.92 1.13 9.08
CA SER A 154 -24.00 1.91 8.49
C SER A 154 -25.24 1.05 8.20
N ALA A 155 -25.07 -0.15 7.67
CA ALA A 155 -26.19 -1.06 7.39
C ALA A 155 -26.92 -1.52 8.66
N HIS A 156 -26.22 -1.55 9.80
CA HIS A 156 -26.80 -1.89 11.11
C HIS A 156 -27.22 -0.66 11.93
N GLY A 157 -27.17 0.55 11.35
CA GLY A 157 -27.54 1.79 12.05
C GLY A 157 -26.62 2.14 13.22
N LYS A 158 -25.38 1.62 13.24
CA LYS A 158 -24.40 1.89 14.28
C LYS A 158 -23.51 3.07 13.86
N PRO A 159 -23.23 4.04 14.76
CA PRO A 159 -22.36 5.15 14.44
C PRO A 159 -20.92 4.67 14.20
N TYR A 160 -20.26 5.24 13.19
CA TYR A 160 -18.86 4.99 12.93
C TYR A 160 -17.98 5.70 13.98
N LYS A 161 -17.00 4.97 14.52
CA LYS A 161 -15.94 5.52 15.38
C LYS A 161 -14.58 5.18 14.78
N PRO A 162 -13.70 6.17 14.55
CA PRO A 162 -12.35 5.92 14.06
C PRO A 162 -11.62 4.88 14.91
N VAL A 163 -10.79 4.06 14.26
CA VAL A 163 -9.93 3.10 14.96
C VAL A 163 -8.88 3.89 15.75
N ALA A 164 -8.69 3.54 17.03
CA ALA A 164 -7.66 4.16 17.84
C ALA A 164 -6.26 3.76 17.32
N PHE A 165 -5.31 4.70 17.38
CA PHE A 165 -3.92 4.42 17.07
C PHE A 165 -3.37 3.34 18.00
N GLN A 166 -2.73 2.30 17.44
CA GLN A 166 -2.17 1.19 18.20
C GLN A 166 -0.73 0.88 17.76
N GLU A 167 0.17 0.78 18.74
CA GLU A 167 1.59 0.48 18.54
C GLU A 167 1.87 -1.03 18.74
N HIS A 168 1.27 -1.90 17.93
CA HIS A 168 1.42 -3.36 18.05
C HIS A 168 2.15 -3.99 16.86
N PHE A 169 2.77 -5.16 17.11
CA PHE A 169 3.45 -5.97 16.09
C PHE A 169 4.52 -5.20 15.30
N TYR A 170 4.45 -5.14 13.96
CA TYR A 170 5.42 -4.43 13.13
C TYR A 170 5.55 -2.95 13.45
N TYR A 171 4.48 -2.31 13.92
CA TYR A 171 4.47 -0.90 14.29
C TYR A 171 5.33 -0.62 15.54
N ARG A 172 5.84 -1.65 16.24
CA ARG A 172 6.88 -1.45 17.26
C ARG A 172 8.30 -1.40 16.68
N LEU A 173 8.48 -1.91 15.47
CA LEU A 173 9.78 -2.00 14.79
C LEU A 173 9.99 -0.84 13.82
N VAL A 174 8.97 -0.52 13.03
CA VAL A 174 9.00 0.52 11.99
C VAL A 174 7.63 1.21 11.90
N ARG A 175 7.61 2.50 11.56
CA ARG A 175 6.35 3.27 11.51
C ARG A 175 5.46 2.92 10.33
N HIS A 176 6.05 2.58 9.18
CA HIS A 176 5.33 2.29 7.94
C HIS A 176 5.65 0.89 7.40
N PRO A 177 5.23 -0.19 8.09
CA PRO A 177 5.56 -1.56 7.71
C PRO A 177 4.93 -1.99 6.38
N LEU A 178 3.78 -1.43 6.00
CA LEU A 178 3.18 -1.62 4.68
C LEU A 178 4.14 -1.17 3.57
N MET A 179 4.71 0.03 3.69
CA MET A 179 5.61 0.58 2.68
C MET A 179 6.94 -0.17 2.65
N LEU A 180 7.45 -0.59 3.80
CA LEU A 180 8.61 -1.48 3.88
C LEU A 180 8.36 -2.79 3.12
N GLY A 181 7.20 -3.42 3.32
CA GLY A 181 6.82 -4.65 2.63
C GLY A 181 6.80 -4.48 1.10
N PHE A 182 6.22 -3.37 0.61
CA PHE A 182 6.23 -3.04 -0.82
C PHE A 182 7.64 -2.82 -1.36
N ILE A 183 8.50 -2.07 -0.64
CA ILE A 183 9.89 -1.85 -1.05
C ILE A 183 10.62 -3.20 -1.16
N ILE A 184 10.50 -4.09 -0.18
CA ILE A 184 11.11 -5.42 -0.23
C ILE A 184 10.59 -6.19 -1.46
N ALA A 185 9.27 -6.22 -1.66
CA ALA A 185 8.64 -6.93 -2.77
C ALA A 185 9.06 -6.41 -4.16
N PHE A 186 9.21 -5.10 -4.32
CA PHE A 186 9.58 -4.49 -5.60
C PHE A 186 11.07 -4.64 -5.92
N TRP A 187 11.94 -4.70 -4.91
CA TRP A 187 13.39 -4.76 -5.14
C TRP A 187 13.94 -6.20 -5.16
N ALA A 188 13.29 -7.14 -4.48
CA ALA A 188 13.74 -8.53 -4.40
C ALA A 188 13.32 -9.34 -5.64
N THR A 189 14.06 -9.20 -6.74
CA THR A 189 13.85 -9.98 -7.97
C THR A 189 15.15 -10.59 -8.50
N PRO A 190 15.14 -11.85 -8.99
CA PRO A 190 16.31 -12.47 -9.61
C PRO A 190 16.72 -11.81 -10.93
N THR A 191 15.77 -11.23 -11.65
CA THR A 191 15.99 -10.51 -12.90
C THR A 191 15.41 -9.11 -12.77
N MET A 192 16.26 -8.09 -12.88
CA MET A 192 15.85 -6.70 -12.87
C MET A 192 16.06 -6.12 -14.26
N THR A 193 14.95 -5.78 -14.91
CA THR A 193 14.98 -5.02 -16.16
C THR A 193 15.01 -3.52 -15.89
N VAL A 194 15.26 -2.72 -16.92
CA VAL A 194 15.16 -1.25 -16.88
C VAL A 194 13.74 -0.84 -16.49
N GLY A 195 12.72 -1.54 -16.99
CA GLY A 195 11.32 -1.26 -16.67
C GLY A 195 11.00 -1.55 -15.21
N HIS A 196 11.43 -2.70 -14.71
CA HIS A 196 11.28 -3.04 -13.29
C HIS A 196 12.02 -2.03 -12.40
N LEU A 197 13.26 -1.68 -12.74
CA LEU A 197 14.04 -0.70 -11.97
C LEU A 197 13.37 0.68 -11.96
N LEU A 198 12.85 1.14 -13.09
CA LEU A 198 12.08 2.38 -13.20
C LEU A 198 10.90 2.37 -12.24
N PHE A 199 10.09 1.30 -12.26
CA PHE A 199 8.97 1.12 -11.36
C PHE A 199 9.41 1.18 -9.89
N ALA A 200 10.44 0.39 -9.54
CA ALA A 200 10.91 0.25 -8.16
C ALA A 200 11.43 1.57 -7.61
N VAL A 201 12.25 2.30 -8.38
CA VAL A 201 12.80 3.59 -7.99
C VAL A 201 11.71 4.66 -7.85
N ILE A 202 10.85 4.83 -8.86
CA ILE A 202 9.80 5.85 -8.82
C ILE A 202 8.81 5.57 -7.70
N SER A 203 8.36 4.32 -7.54
CA SER A 203 7.43 3.94 -6.47
C SER A 203 8.05 4.13 -5.09
N THR A 204 9.33 3.78 -4.91
CA THR A 204 10.05 4.01 -3.64
C THR A 204 10.15 5.50 -3.35
N ALA A 205 10.59 6.31 -4.31
CA ALA A 205 10.67 7.76 -4.14
C ALA A 205 9.31 8.37 -3.79
N TYR A 206 8.26 8.00 -4.53
CA TYR A 206 6.90 8.44 -4.25
C TYR A 206 6.44 8.05 -2.84
N MET A 207 6.64 6.78 -2.41
CA MET A 207 6.26 6.33 -1.07
C MET A 207 6.97 7.15 0.02
N LEU A 208 8.27 7.40 -0.13
CA LEU A 208 9.04 8.21 0.83
C LEU A 208 8.55 9.65 0.89
N LEU A 209 8.29 10.26 -0.27
CA LEU A 209 7.76 11.62 -0.35
C LEU A 209 6.34 11.70 0.24
N ALA A 210 5.46 10.75 -0.10
CA ALA A 210 4.10 10.70 0.42
C ALA A 210 4.08 10.50 1.93
N ILE A 211 4.92 9.61 2.47
CA ILE A 211 5.05 9.42 3.93
C ILE A 211 5.48 10.73 4.59
N HIS A 212 6.59 11.30 4.12
CA HIS A 212 7.21 12.45 4.78
C HIS A 212 6.37 13.73 4.68
N PHE A 213 5.79 14.01 3.50
CA PHE A 213 5.10 15.27 3.25
C PHE A 213 3.58 15.20 3.46
N LEU A 214 2.97 14.01 3.42
CA LEU A 214 1.52 13.86 3.53
C LEU A 214 1.11 13.03 4.75
N GLU A 215 1.65 11.83 4.91
CA GLU A 215 1.17 10.88 5.93
C GLU A 215 1.60 11.26 7.35
N GLU A 216 2.89 11.51 7.59
CA GLU A 216 3.37 11.86 8.93
C GLU A 216 2.78 13.20 9.42
N PRO A 217 2.69 14.27 8.61
CA PRO A 217 2.02 15.51 9.03
C PRO A 217 0.54 15.30 9.39
N ASP A 218 -0.19 14.47 8.62
CA ASP A 218 -1.58 14.14 8.93
C ASP A 218 -1.71 13.38 10.25
N LEU A 219 -0.81 12.44 10.52
CA LEU A 219 -0.80 11.67 11.76
C LEU A 219 -0.44 12.55 12.96
N VAL A 220 0.51 13.48 12.80
CA VAL A 220 0.80 14.50 13.82
C VAL A 220 -0.41 15.39 14.06
N ALA A 221 -1.11 15.83 13.01
CA ALA A 221 -2.32 16.65 13.15
C ALA A 221 -3.47 15.90 13.86
N ALA A 222 -3.61 14.59 13.61
CA ALA A 222 -4.67 13.77 14.19
C ALA A 222 -4.37 13.30 15.62
N HIS A 223 -3.11 13.05 15.97
CA HIS A 223 -2.71 12.39 17.23
C HIS A 223 -1.79 13.24 18.13
N GLY A 224 -1.33 14.41 17.65
CA GLY A 224 -0.57 15.37 18.45
C GLY A 224 0.74 14.81 19.02
N GLU A 225 1.02 15.12 20.29
CA GLU A 225 2.26 14.72 20.97
C GLU A 225 2.44 13.20 21.07
N ALA A 226 1.35 12.41 21.17
CA ALA A 226 1.46 10.96 21.23
C ALA A 226 2.17 10.39 19.98
N TYR A 227 1.88 10.93 18.80
CA TYR A 227 2.54 10.51 17.58
C TYR A 227 3.95 11.08 17.45
N ARG A 228 4.22 12.30 17.96
CA ARG A 228 5.59 12.84 18.03
C ARG A 228 6.50 11.99 18.92
N ASP A 229 5.99 11.52 20.06
CA ASP A 229 6.68 10.58 20.93
C ASP A 229 6.95 9.24 20.24
N TYR A 230 5.97 8.75 19.47
CA TYR A 230 6.15 7.57 18.64
C TYR A 230 7.24 7.77 17.56
N GLN A 231 7.28 8.93 16.88
CA GLN A 231 8.33 9.27 15.90
C GLN A 231 9.74 9.31 16.51
N ARG A 232 9.87 9.73 17.78
CA ARG A 232 11.15 9.72 18.51
C ARG A 232 11.64 8.28 18.78
N ARG A 233 10.72 7.36 19.09
CA ARG A 233 11.03 5.99 19.53
C ARG A 233 11.22 4.99 18.38
N VAL A 234 10.34 5.03 17.38
CA VAL A 234 10.27 4.01 16.31
C VAL A 234 10.72 4.62 14.99
N PRO A 235 11.68 4.02 14.25
CA PRO A 235 12.16 4.55 12.98
C PRO A 235 11.11 4.45 11.85
N MET A 236 11.25 5.28 10.81
CA MET A 236 10.25 5.38 9.73
C MET A 236 10.09 4.07 8.92
N ILE A 237 11.18 3.54 8.35
CA ILE A 237 11.17 2.38 7.43
C ILE A 237 12.26 1.37 7.78
N CYS A 238 13.51 1.79 8.00
CA CYS A 238 14.58 0.86 8.33
C CYS A 238 14.63 0.62 9.84
N PRO A 239 14.54 -0.64 10.32
CA PRO A 239 14.62 -0.94 11.73
C PRO A 239 16.02 -0.56 12.26
N ARG A 240 16.07 0.00 13.48
CA ARG A 240 17.34 0.28 14.15
C ARG A 240 17.96 -1.05 14.60
N LEU A 241 18.96 -1.53 13.87
CA LEU A 241 19.83 -2.61 14.32
C LEU A 241 20.68 -2.08 15.49
N GLY A 242 20.13 -2.10 16.73
CA GLY A 242 20.92 -1.71 17.92
C GLY A 242 20.18 -1.08 19.09
N ALA A 243 18.85 -0.91 19.09
CA ALA A 243 18.15 -0.42 20.29
C ALA A 243 17.90 -1.57 21.29
N GLY A 244 18.99 -2.09 21.88
CA GLY A 244 18.90 -2.91 23.08
C GLY A 244 18.19 -2.15 24.18
N ARG A 245 17.08 -2.71 24.66
CA ARG A 245 16.45 -2.49 25.98
C ARG A 245 16.64 -1.11 26.61
N SER A 246 15.63 -0.24 26.51
CA SER A 246 15.27 0.70 27.59
C SER A 246 13.89 1.31 27.35
N ALA A 247 12.85 0.67 27.91
CA ALA A 247 11.63 1.32 28.43
C ALA A 247 10.63 0.25 28.92
N HIS A 248 11.00 -0.49 29.96
CA HIS A 248 10.01 -1.10 30.86
C HIS A 248 10.14 -0.35 32.18
N GLY A 249 9.27 0.64 32.41
CA GLY A 249 9.35 1.48 33.60
C GLY A 249 8.49 2.72 33.55
N ARG A 250 7.16 2.54 33.60
CA ARG A 250 6.26 3.35 34.44
C ARG A 250 4.92 2.63 34.54
N ARG A 251 4.80 1.89 35.65
CA ARG A 251 3.58 1.26 36.14
C ARG A 251 2.53 2.34 36.45
N HIS A 252 1.28 1.92 36.37
CA HIS A 252 0.11 2.49 37.04
C HIS A 252 0.44 3.27 38.32
N GLY A 253 -0.07 4.50 38.37
CA GLY A 253 -0.31 5.25 39.60
C GLY A 253 -1.74 5.77 39.58
N SER A 254 -2.67 4.91 39.99
CA SER A 254 -4.00 5.30 40.44
C SER A 254 -3.92 5.68 41.91
N THR A 255 -4.21 6.93 42.23
CA THR A 255 -4.91 7.37 43.45
C THR A 255 -5.61 8.66 43.12
#